data_AF-A0A438JWG9-F1
#
_entry.id   AF-A0A438JWG9-F1
#
_cell.length_a   1.000
_cell.length_b   1.000
_cell.length_c   1.000
_cell.angle_alpha   90.00
_cell.angle_beta   90.00
_cell.angle_gamma   90.00
#
_symmetry.space_group_name_H-M   'P 1'
#
loop_
_entity.id
_entity.type
_entity.pdbx_description
1 polymer ?
#
loop_
_entity_poly.entity_id
_entity_poly.type
_entity_poly.pdbx_seq_one_letter_code
_entity_poly.pdbx_strand_id
1 'polypeptide(L)'
;MVIKTKISYGIRDSVNQHDNVKALLKAIDEQFVTSDKALASTRIMKFSSLRLTDVSGVREHLMQMRDIVAQLKTLEVEMFDSFLVHYILNTLPQKYEPFKISYNTQG
;
A
#
# COMPACT_ATOMS: atom_id res chain seq x y z
N MET A 1 -4.40 19.60 33.32
CA MET A 1 -4.40 20.29 32.00
C MET A 1 -5.75 20.09 31.32
N VAL A 2 -6.48 21.16 30.99
CA VAL A 2 -7.84 21.09 30.40
C VAL A 2 -7.85 20.37 29.05
N ILE A 3 -6.79 20.45 28.27
CA ILE A 3 -6.66 19.73 26.99
C ILE A 3 -6.76 18.20 27.16
N LYS A 4 -6.32 17.64 28.30
CA LYS A 4 -6.39 16.18 28.56
C LYS A 4 -7.84 15.65 28.65
N THR A 5 -8.81 16.51 28.99
CA THR A 5 -10.24 16.12 29.04
C THR A 5 -10.94 16.25 27.69
N LYS A 6 -10.26 16.83 26.68
CA LYS A 6 -10.77 17.01 25.31
C LYS A 6 -10.21 15.98 24.32
N ILE A 7 -9.22 15.18 24.73
CA ILE A 7 -8.63 14.11 23.92
C ILE A 7 -9.33 12.79 24.24
N SER A 8 -9.63 12.01 23.19
CA SER A 8 -10.25 10.68 23.32
C SER A 8 -9.40 9.74 24.17
N TYR A 9 -10.05 8.89 24.96
CA TYR A 9 -9.40 7.94 25.87
C TYR A 9 -8.37 7.05 25.14
N GLY A 10 -8.69 6.55 23.94
CA GLY A 10 -7.78 5.67 23.18
C GLY A 10 -6.48 6.35 22.74
N ILE A 11 -6.50 7.66 22.46
CA ILE A 11 -5.30 8.45 22.13
C ILE A 11 -4.52 8.79 23.40
N ARG A 12 -5.24 9.04 24.50
CA ARG A 12 -4.63 9.35 25.79
C ARG A 12 -3.86 8.17 26.38
N ASP A 13 -4.35 6.95 26.15
CA ASP A 13 -3.70 5.72 26.63
C ASP A 13 -2.45 5.38 25.80
N SER A 14 -2.44 5.77 24.52
CA SER A 14 -1.28 5.53 23.65
C SER A 14 -0.13 6.51 23.92
N VAL A 15 -0.41 7.80 24.19
CA VAL A 15 0.62 8.85 24.27
C VAL A 15 1.14 9.03 25.70
N ASN A 16 2.46 9.10 25.88
CA ASN A 16 3.08 9.42 27.17
C ASN A 16 2.59 10.77 27.73
N GLN A 17 2.51 10.86 29.06
CA GLN A 17 1.98 12.07 29.70
C GLN A 17 2.96 13.25 29.54
N HIS A 18 2.52 14.32 28.89
CA HIS A 18 3.26 15.57 28.78
C HIS A 18 2.52 16.73 29.46
N ASP A 19 3.27 17.59 30.15
CA ASP A 19 2.76 18.76 30.87
C ASP A 19 2.64 20.02 30.00
N ASN A 20 3.22 19.96 28.81
CA ASN A 20 3.26 21.02 27.81
C ASN A 20 2.43 20.62 26.58
N VAL A 21 1.55 21.50 26.11
CA VAL A 21 0.71 21.30 24.92
C VAL A 21 1.54 21.00 23.66
N LYS A 22 2.66 21.71 23.47
CA LYS A 22 3.55 21.51 22.31
C LYS A 22 4.22 20.15 22.35
N ALA A 23 4.63 19.68 23.54
CA ALA A 23 5.20 18.34 23.71
C ALA A 23 4.14 17.24 23.49
N LEU A 24 2.91 17.45 23.97
CA LEU A 24 1.81 16.52 23.75
C LEU A 24 1.44 16.39 22.26
N LEU A 25 1.31 17.52 21.55
CA LEU A 25 1.04 17.51 20.11
C LEU A 25 2.16 16.83 19.32
N LYS A 26 3.42 17.08 19.68
CA LYS A 26 4.57 16.41 19.06
C LYS A 26 4.55 14.90 19.31
N ALA A 27 4.23 14.46 20.53
CA ALA A 27 4.15 13.03 20.87
C ALA A 27 2.97 12.32 20.19
N ILE A 28 1.83 13.01 20.02
CA ILE A 28 0.74 12.53 19.16
C ILE A 28 1.23 12.40 17.72
N ASP A 29 1.83 13.44 17.17
CA ASP A 29 2.31 13.42 15.78
C ASP A 29 3.31 12.27 15.56
N GLU A 30 4.31 12.14 16.43
CA GLU A 30 5.31 11.05 16.42
C GLU A 30 4.70 9.65 16.57
N GLN A 31 3.67 9.50 17.41
CA GLN A 31 3.02 8.20 17.64
C GLN A 31 2.09 7.78 16.51
N PHE A 32 1.47 8.75 15.83
CA PHE A 32 0.54 8.51 14.73
C PHE A 32 1.17 8.75 13.34
N VAL A 33 2.50 8.96 13.28
CA VAL A 33 3.25 8.85 12.03
C VAL A 33 2.94 7.48 11.43
N THR A 34 2.38 7.49 10.22
CA THR A 34 2.20 6.25 9.48
C THR A 34 3.58 5.69 9.17
N SER A 35 3.96 4.60 9.85
CA SER A 35 5.27 3.98 9.61
C SER A 35 5.38 3.51 8.16
N ASP A 36 6.59 3.53 7.62
CA ASP A 36 6.89 3.00 6.29
C ASP A 36 6.42 1.54 6.12
N LYS A 37 6.47 0.76 7.21
CA LYS A 37 5.93 -0.61 7.24
C LYS A 37 4.41 -0.65 7.01
N ALA A 38 3.65 0.23 7.67
CA ALA A 38 2.19 0.30 7.48
C ALA A 38 1.82 0.78 6.07
N LEU A 39 2.57 1.74 5.52
CA LEU A 39 2.43 2.18 4.14
C LEU A 39 2.72 1.04 3.17
N ALA A 40 3.82 0.32 3.38
CA ALA A 40 4.21 -0.84 2.56
C ALA A 40 3.14 -1.92 2.61
N SER A 41 2.65 -2.32 3.79
CA SER A 41 1.57 -3.31 3.93
C SER A 41 0.30 -2.88 3.19
N THR A 42 -0.10 -1.61 3.31
CA THR A 42 -1.27 -1.07 2.60
C THR A 42 -1.10 -1.15 1.09
N ARG A 43 0.10 -0.78 0.60
CA ARG A 43 0.41 -0.81 -0.84
C ARG A 43 0.53 -2.24 -1.37
N ILE A 44 1.11 -3.17 -0.62
CA ILE A 44 1.13 -4.61 -0.93
C ILE A 44 -0.29 -5.16 -1.00
N MET A 45 -1.18 -4.79 -0.07
CA MET A 45 -2.58 -5.20 -0.10
C MET A 45 -3.30 -4.68 -1.35
N LYS A 46 -3.05 -3.43 -1.73
CA LYS A 46 -3.61 -2.86 -2.97
C LYS A 46 -3.06 -3.57 -4.21
N PHE A 47 -1.76 -3.80 -4.27
CA PHE A 47 -1.12 -4.55 -5.36
C PHE A 47 -1.71 -5.96 -5.48
N SER A 48 -1.83 -6.67 -4.36
CA SER A 48 -2.22 -8.08 -4.33
C SER A 48 -3.70 -8.33 -4.67
N SER A 49 -4.55 -7.33 -4.44
CA SER A 49 -5.98 -7.35 -4.72
C SER A 49 -6.34 -6.77 -6.09
N LEU A 50 -5.42 -6.05 -6.74
CA LEU A 50 -5.68 -5.44 -8.04
C LEU A 50 -5.87 -6.51 -9.10
N ARG A 51 -7.02 -6.49 -9.77
CA ARG A 51 -7.39 -7.36 -10.88
C ARG A 51 -7.85 -6.48 -12.04
N LEU A 52 -7.53 -6.88 -13.27
CA LEU A 52 -8.07 -6.19 -14.43
C LEU A 52 -9.58 -6.48 -14.46
N THR A 53 -10.39 -5.42 -14.49
CA THR A 53 -11.85 -5.52 -14.52
C THR A 53 -12.35 -5.22 -15.93
N ASP A 54 -13.61 -5.50 -16.22
CA ASP A 54 -14.19 -5.16 -17.53
C ASP A 54 -14.38 -3.65 -17.74
N VAL A 55 -14.27 -2.85 -16.67
CA VAL A 55 -14.44 -1.38 -16.70
C VAL A 55 -13.09 -0.67 -16.92
N SER A 56 -11.99 -1.26 -16.45
CA SER A 56 -10.64 -0.70 -16.63
C SER A 56 -9.98 -1.27 -17.87
N GLY A 57 -9.39 -0.40 -18.70
CA GLY A 57 -8.58 -0.86 -19.83
C GLY A 57 -7.28 -1.52 -19.37
N VAL A 58 -6.70 -2.35 -20.25
CA VAL A 58 -5.41 -3.03 -19.99
C VAL A 58 -4.30 -2.02 -19.70
N ARG A 59 -4.28 -0.90 -20.43
CA ARG A 59 -3.28 0.16 -20.25
C ARG A 59 -3.37 0.78 -18.86
N GLU A 60 -4.57 1.14 -18.44
CA GLU A 60 -4.83 1.73 -17.13
C GLU A 60 -4.42 0.76 -16.01
N HIS A 61 -4.74 -0.52 -16.16
CA HIS A 61 -4.34 -1.56 -15.22
C HIS A 61 -2.82 -1.69 -15.09
N LEU A 62 -2.10 -1.70 -16.22
CA LEU A 62 -0.63 -1.73 -16.23
C LEU A 62 -0.02 -0.48 -15.59
N MET A 63 -0.58 0.70 -15.87
CA MET A 63 -0.12 1.95 -15.25
C MET A 63 -0.33 1.92 -13.73
N GLN A 64 -1.48 1.45 -13.26
CA GLN A 64 -1.75 1.30 -11.83
C GLN A 64 -0.79 0.32 -11.15
N MET A 65 -0.53 -0.85 -11.75
CA MET A 65 0.44 -1.82 -11.25
C MET A 65 1.83 -1.21 -11.14
N ARG A 66 2.31 -0.57 -12.23
CA ARG A 66 3.63 0.09 -12.27
C ARG A 66 3.75 1.18 -11.21
N ASP A 67 2.73 2.01 -11.05
CA ASP A 67 2.76 3.11 -10.09
C ASP A 67 2.79 2.59 -8.64
N ILE A 68 2.11 1.48 -8.33
CA ILE A 68 2.20 0.84 -7.01
C ILE A 68 3.60 0.23 -6.79
N VAL A 69 4.17 -0.45 -7.79
CA VAL A 69 5.54 -1.00 -7.72
C VAL A 69 6.56 0.11 -7.47
N ALA A 70 6.44 1.25 -8.16
CA ALA A 70 7.33 2.39 -7.95
C ALA A 70 7.23 2.96 -6.53
N GLN A 71 6.01 3.06 -5.98
CA GLN A 71 5.79 3.49 -4.58
C GLN A 71 6.32 2.47 -3.56
N LEU A 72 6.24 1.17 -3.86
CA LEU A 72 6.82 0.13 -3.00
C LEU A 72 8.35 0.21 -3.02
N LYS A 73 8.95 0.52 -4.17
CA LYS A 73 10.40 0.72 -4.27
C LYS A 73 10.90 1.89 -3.43
N THR A 74 10.13 2.98 -3.32
CA THR A 74 10.49 4.10 -2.41
C THR A 74 10.43 3.73 -0.93
N LEU A 75 9.78 2.60 -0.60
CA LEU A 75 9.69 2.03 0.75
C LEU A 75 10.62 0.81 0.92
N GLU A 76 11.65 0.69 0.08
CA GLU A 76 12.63 -0.41 0.08
C GLU A 76 12.02 -1.81 -0.17
N VAL A 77 10.81 -1.87 -0.73
CA VAL A 77 10.17 -3.12 -1.17
C VAL A 77 10.40 -3.30 -2.66
N GLU A 78 11.45 -4.05 -3.01
CA GLU A 78 11.76 -4.39 -4.40
C GLU A 78 11.11 -5.71 -4.84
N MET A 79 10.70 -5.76 -6.10
CA MET A 79 10.15 -6.96 -6.74
C MET A 79 10.95 -7.26 -8.00
N PHE A 80 11.22 -8.54 -8.24
CA PHE A 80 11.88 -8.97 -9.47
C PHE A 80 10.94 -8.76 -10.66
N ASP A 81 11.50 -8.30 -11.79
CA ASP A 81 10.74 -8.10 -13.03
C ASP A 81 10.04 -9.38 -13.49
N SER A 82 10.72 -10.53 -13.37
CA SER A 82 10.13 -11.84 -13.70
C SER A 82 8.89 -12.14 -12.87
N PHE A 83 8.95 -11.92 -11.56
CA PHE A 83 7.79 -12.06 -10.67
C PHE A 83 6.67 -11.10 -11.08
N LEU A 84 7.00 -9.83 -11.34
CA LEU A 84 6.01 -8.81 -11.68
C LEU A 84 5.26 -9.15 -12.97
N VAL A 85 5.97 -9.63 -14.00
CA VAL A 85 5.33 -10.03 -15.27
C VAL A 85 4.37 -11.20 -15.04
N HIS A 86 4.81 -12.26 -14.37
CA HIS A 86 3.93 -13.40 -14.06
C HIS A 86 2.76 -13.00 -13.15
N TYR A 87 2.98 -12.09 -12.21
CA TYR A 87 1.93 -11.58 -11.35
C TYR A 87 0.86 -10.84 -12.15
N ILE A 88 1.25 -9.88 -13.00
CA ILE A 88 0.34 -9.12 -13.85
C ILE A 88 -0.47 -10.06 -14.75
N LEU A 89 0.17 -11.06 -15.36
CA LEU A 89 -0.54 -12.07 -16.18
C LEU A 89 -1.63 -12.81 -15.38
N ASN A 90 -1.36 -13.11 -14.11
CA ASN A 90 -2.34 -13.76 -13.22
C ASN A 90 -3.47 -12.83 -12.75
N THR A 91 -3.36 -11.52 -12.97
CA THR A 91 -4.42 -10.55 -12.66
C THR A 91 -5.41 -10.33 -13.80
N LEU A 92 -5.14 -10.89 -14.99
CA LEU A 92 -5.99 -10.77 -16.15
C LEU A 92 -7.24 -11.69 -16.03
N PRO A 93 -8.42 -11.25 -16.50
CA PRO A 93 -9.60 -12.09 -16.57
C PRO A 93 -9.41 -13.30 -17.51
N GLN A 94 -10.29 -14.29 -17.36
CA GLN A 94 -10.27 -15.54 -18.13
C GLN A 94 -10.28 -15.32 -19.66
N LYS A 95 -10.87 -14.21 -20.15
CA LYS A 95 -10.85 -13.86 -21.58
C LYS A 95 -9.44 -13.69 -22.17
N TYR A 96 -8.43 -13.49 -21.32
CA TYR A 96 -7.02 -13.39 -21.70
C TYR A 96 -6.22 -14.69 -21.47
N GLU A 97 -6.86 -15.82 -21.14
CA GLU A 97 -6.15 -17.10 -20.97
C GLU A 97 -5.28 -17.50 -22.17
N PRO A 98 -5.73 -17.37 -23.44
CA PRO A 98 -4.86 -17.67 -24.59
C PRO A 98 -3.56 -16.86 -24.60
N PHE A 99 -3.61 -15.60 -24.17
CA PHE A 99 -2.44 -14.73 -24.06
C PHE A 99 -1.47 -15.22 -22.96
N LYS A 100 -2.00 -15.63 -21.79
CA LYS A 100 -1.20 -16.20 -20.71
C LYS A 100 -0.49 -17.49 -21.13
N ILE A 101 -1.20 -18.37 -21.83
CA ILE A 101 -0.63 -19.63 -22.36
C ILE A 101 0.47 -19.34 -23.37
N SER A 102 0.23 -18.41 -24.31
CA SER A 102 1.23 -18.01 -25.31
C SER A 102 2.51 -17.52 -24.64
N TYR A 103 2.40 -16.63 -23.65
CA TYR A 103 3.57 -16.11 -22.92
C TYR A 103 4.34 -17.21 -22.20
N ASN A 104 3.64 -18.09 -21.46
CA ASN A 104 4.30 -19.13 -20.66
C ASN A 104 4.92 -20.26 -21.49
N THR A 105 4.50 -20.44 -22.74
CA THR A 105 5.00 -21.51 -23.62
C THR A 105 6.03 -21.05 -24.64
N GLN A 106 6.14 -19.73 -24.87
CA GLN A 106 7.05 -19.12 -25.86
C GLN A 106 8.19 -18.32 -25.23
N GLY A 107 8.20 -18.17 -23.90
CA GLY A 107 9.21 -17.42 -23.13
C GLY A 107 10.34 -18.29 -22.59
#